data_AF-A0A2V8GZA7-F1
#
_entry.id   AF-A0A2V8GZA7-F1
#
_cell.length_a   1.000
_cell.length_b   1.000
_cell.length_c   1.000
_cell.angle_alpha   90.00
_cell.angle_beta   90.00
_cell.angle_gamma   90.00
#
_symmetry.space_group_name_H-M   'P 1'
#
loop_
_entity.id
_entity.type
_entity.pdbx_description
1 polymer ?
#
loop_
_entity_poly.entity_id
_entity_poly.type
_entity_poly.pdbx_seq_one_letter_code
_entity_poly.pdbx_strand_id
1 'polypeptide(L)'
;MRRARRRRIRRYRARILGFRLRASTESVGAADANADPTSLITVAKGLRVHVVTAQPNAGANIDQMALWPNDQNPTHLIVANEEGTTRPGVQRIRLSDGLVETILTGTTSGDPIRRTPWGTILFGEENGTTGWLIEIADPLHTTNVLFDRTTGASSDPAHVIARPAPGRLAFEGIALYPSGVMYYGDENRPGAATPGGAYYKFIPTTPWNGQQGIANSPLVAGTVYGLRLGKNGAAPGTDNGQGTQTGLGTWVFVTNAPNANLRAAAATLHLTGYYRPEDSEIDPAALADGKVRFCGNNTGNEATDHDWGETICITDGTLTQALANTAVPKCSSWCSAPPTSR
;
A
#
# COMPACT_ATOMS: atom_id res chain seq x y z
N MET A 1 -16.96 13.92 -23.47
CA MET A 1 -16.62 13.21 -22.21
C MET A 1 -15.97 14.10 -21.12
N ARG A 2 -15.00 15.00 -21.42
CA ARG A 2 -14.38 15.94 -20.43
C ARG A 2 -15.36 16.70 -19.53
N ARG A 3 -16.44 17.26 -20.10
CA ARG A 3 -17.47 18.00 -19.31
C ARG A 3 -18.29 17.10 -18.38
N ALA A 4 -18.51 15.83 -18.74
CA ALA A 4 -19.28 14.88 -17.92
C ALA A 4 -18.47 14.36 -16.74
N ARG A 5 -17.18 14.03 -16.94
CA ARG A 5 -16.26 13.58 -15.87
C ARG A 5 -15.98 14.71 -14.86
N ARG A 6 -15.70 15.93 -15.34
CA ARG A 6 -15.55 17.12 -14.47
C ARG A 6 -16.85 17.49 -13.73
N ARG A 7 -18.03 17.32 -14.34
CA ARG A 7 -19.33 17.51 -13.67
C ARG A 7 -19.60 16.43 -12.62
N ARG A 8 -19.22 15.17 -12.84
CA ARG A 8 -19.34 14.10 -11.84
C ARG A 8 -18.46 14.35 -10.63
N ILE A 9 -17.16 14.58 -10.81
CA ILE A 9 -16.25 14.88 -9.70
C ILE A 9 -16.74 16.10 -8.92
N ARG A 10 -17.17 17.19 -9.58
CA ARG A 10 -17.76 18.35 -8.89
C ARG A 10 -19.06 18.04 -8.14
N ARG A 11 -19.92 17.15 -8.65
CA ARG A 11 -21.17 16.75 -7.97
C ARG A 11 -20.90 15.91 -6.71
N TYR A 12 -19.90 15.03 -6.75
CA TYR A 12 -19.57 14.16 -5.61
C TYR A 12 -18.62 14.82 -4.61
N ARG A 13 -17.80 15.81 -5.02
CA ARG A 13 -16.86 16.52 -4.13
C ARG A 13 -17.54 17.15 -2.91
N ALA A 14 -18.70 17.78 -3.11
CA ALA A 14 -19.47 18.36 -2.00
C ALA A 14 -20.15 17.32 -1.11
N ARG A 15 -20.40 16.11 -1.64
CA ARG A 15 -21.01 14.99 -0.91
C ARG A 15 -19.98 14.17 -0.13
N ILE A 16 -18.75 14.08 -0.62
CA ILE A 16 -17.65 13.31 -0.03
C ILE A 16 -16.91 14.13 1.02
N LEU A 17 -16.60 15.40 0.74
CA LEU A 17 -15.81 16.24 1.63
C LEU A 17 -16.67 17.17 2.50
N GLY A 18 -17.98 17.26 2.31
CA GLY A 18 -18.86 18.11 3.12
C GLY A 18 -18.68 19.62 2.96
N PHE A 19 -17.70 20.10 2.17
CA PHE A 19 -17.45 21.53 1.93
C PHE A 19 -17.07 21.87 0.48
N ARG A 20 -17.38 23.10 0.05
CA ARG A 20 -16.99 23.68 -1.25
C ARG A 20 -15.68 24.47 -1.10
N LEU A 21 -14.55 23.79 -0.95
CA LEU A 21 -13.25 24.46 -1.01
C LEU A 21 -12.64 24.38 -2.41
N ARG A 22 -12.01 25.49 -2.82
CA ARG A 22 -10.98 25.47 -3.86
C ARG A 22 -9.72 24.92 -3.19
N ALA A 23 -9.08 23.92 -3.81
CA ALA A 23 -7.73 23.57 -3.42
C ALA A 23 -6.81 24.69 -3.90
N SER A 24 -5.78 25.04 -3.13
CA SER A 24 -4.73 25.93 -3.60
C SER A 24 -4.00 25.28 -4.78
N THR A 25 -3.58 26.09 -5.75
CA THR A 25 -2.61 25.69 -6.79
C THR A 25 -1.27 26.41 -6.60
N GLU A 26 -1.13 27.15 -5.50
CA GLU A 26 0.06 27.91 -5.16
C GLU A 26 0.94 27.05 -4.26
N SER A 27 2.23 26.96 -4.60
CA SER A 27 3.24 26.32 -3.77
C SER A 27 3.87 27.35 -2.84
N VAL A 28 4.16 26.94 -1.60
CA VAL A 28 4.97 27.72 -0.66
C VAL A 28 6.45 27.43 -0.92
N GLY A 29 7.31 28.45 -0.83
CA GLY A 29 8.75 28.26 -0.97
C GLY A 29 9.34 27.46 0.20
N ALA A 30 10.42 26.73 -0.04
CA ALA A 30 11.03 25.88 1.00
C ALA A 30 11.42 26.67 2.27
N ALA A 31 11.91 27.91 2.12
CA ALA A 31 12.26 28.76 3.27
C ALA A 31 11.04 29.10 4.14
N ASP A 32 9.93 29.48 3.50
CA ASP A 32 8.68 29.82 4.20
C ASP A 32 8.04 28.58 4.83
N ALA A 33 8.07 27.45 4.13
CA ALA A 33 7.57 26.17 4.64
C ALA A 33 8.37 25.69 5.86
N ASN A 34 9.70 25.89 5.87
CA ASN A 34 10.54 25.56 7.01
C ASN A 34 10.33 26.52 8.20
N ALA A 35 10.03 27.79 7.93
CA ALA A 35 9.75 28.77 8.97
C ALA A 35 8.36 28.57 9.60
N ASP A 36 7.36 28.18 8.80
CA ASP A 36 6.01 27.86 9.23
C ASP A 36 5.43 26.70 8.40
N PRO A 37 5.56 25.44 8.88
CA PRO A 37 5.02 24.28 8.16
C PRO A 37 3.50 24.31 8.01
N THR A 38 2.78 25.11 8.81
CA THR A 38 1.31 25.20 8.68
C THR A 38 0.90 25.90 7.38
N SER A 39 1.79 26.68 6.77
CA SER A 39 1.58 27.35 5.49
C SER A 39 1.42 26.35 4.31
N LEU A 40 1.91 25.12 4.45
CA LEU A 40 1.80 24.07 3.44
C LEU A 40 0.36 23.61 3.19
N ILE A 41 -0.56 23.88 4.13
CA ILE A 41 -1.93 23.41 4.04
C ILE A 41 -2.96 24.53 4.18
N THR A 42 -3.98 24.50 3.33
CA THR A 42 -5.17 25.36 3.47
C THR A 42 -6.33 24.52 3.98
N VAL A 43 -6.85 24.84 5.16
CA VAL A 43 -7.95 24.11 5.79
C VAL A 43 -9.27 24.89 5.78
N ALA A 44 -10.40 24.16 5.92
CA ALA A 44 -11.72 24.77 6.02
C ALA A 44 -11.85 25.70 7.23
N LYS A 45 -12.72 26.71 7.14
CA LYS A 45 -13.02 27.59 8.27
C LYS A 45 -13.43 26.78 9.50
N GLY A 46 -12.75 27.01 10.62
CA GLY A 46 -13.00 26.33 11.90
C GLY A 46 -12.06 25.16 12.19
N LEU A 47 -11.34 24.65 11.18
CA LEU A 47 -10.26 23.69 11.40
C LEU A 47 -9.00 24.41 11.89
N ARG A 48 -8.23 23.73 12.73
CA ARG A 48 -6.92 24.18 13.22
C ARG A 48 -5.85 23.22 12.75
N VAL A 49 -4.68 23.76 12.48
CA VAL A 49 -3.48 23.01 12.08
C VAL A 49 -2.54 22.95 13.27
N HIS A 50 -1.92 21.81 13.48
CA HIS A 50 -0.86 21.62 14.46
C HIS A 50 0.28 20.86 13.80
N VAL A 51 1.50 21.36 13.95
CA VAL A 51 2.72 20.69 13.48
C VAL A 51 3.10 19.66 14.53
N VAL A 52 3.03 18.37 14.16
CA VAL A 52 3.40 17.27 15.07
C VAL A 52 4.90 17.27 15.32
N THR A 53 5.72 17.41 14.29
CA THR A 53 7.18 17.53 14.44
C THR A 53 7.78 18.39 13.35
N ALA A 54 8.85 19.09 13.72
CA ALA A 54 9.80 19.76 12.83
C ALA A 54 11.22 19.53 13.35
N GLN A 55 11.44 18.42 14.08
CA GLN A 55 12.75 18.14 14.66
C GLN A 55 13.78 17.85 13.56
N PRO A 56 15.04 18.32 13.70
CA PRO A 56 16.07 18.13 12.68
C PRO A 56 16.44 16.68 12.38
N ASN A 57 16.09 15.74 13.28
CA ASN A 57 16.34 14.31 13.13
C ASN A 57 15.14 13.53 12.56
N ALA A 58 14.06 14.21 12.17
CA ALA A 58 13.03 13.60 11.32
C ALA A 58 13.61 13.26 9.94
N GLY A 59 13.21 12.10 9.40
CA GLY A 59 13.53 11.71 8.03
C GLY A 59 13.11 12.79 7.05
N ALA A 60 13.96 13.06 6.05
CA ALA A 60 13.71 14.15 5.12
C ALA A 60 12.65 13.79 4.06
N ASN A 61 12.40 12.50 3.84
CA ASN A 61 11.43 11.99 2.89
C ASN A 61 10.48 10.97 3.56
N ILE A 62 9.72 11.45 4.54
CA ILE A 62 8.70 10.64 5.22
C ILE A 62 7.53 10.41 4.25
N ASP A 63 7.23 9.13 4.02
CA ASP A 63 6.04 8.70 3.27
C ASP A 63 4.99 8.12 4.23
N GLN A 64 4.43 6.94 3.94
CA GLN A 64 3.28 6.39 4.65
C GLN A 64 3.53 6.32 6.16
N MET A 65 2.42 6.45 6.89
CA MET A 65 2.40 6.50 8.35
C MET A 65 1.29 5.66 8.94
N ALA A 66 1.57 5.08 10.12
CA ALA A 66 0.60 4.36 10.92
C ALA A 66 0.47 4.98 12.31
N LEU A 67 -0.77 5.27 12.71
CA LEU A 67 -1.10 5.72 14.06
C LEU A 67 -0.90 4.57 15.06
N TRP A 68 -0.15 4.75 16.13
CA TRP A 68 0.12 3.68 17.11
C TRP A 68 -0.36 4.03 18.52
N PRO A 69 -0.96 3.07 19.27
CA PRO A 69 -1.19 1.67 18.90
C PRO A 69 -2.51 1.42 18.14
N ASN A 70 -3.40 2.40 18.07
CA ASN A 70 -4.71 2.30 17.41
C ASN A 70 -5.15 3.67 16.86
N ASP A 71 -6.26 3.70 16.10
CA ASP A 71 -6.77 4.92 15.45
C ASP A 71 -7.57 5.82 16.38
N GLN A 72 -8.03 5.28 17.51
CA GLN A 72 -8.91 6.00 18.42
C GLN A 72 -8.13 6.87 19.40
N ASN A 73 -7.04 6.34 19.96
CA ASN A 73 -6.19 7.00 20.96
C ASN A 73 -4.71 6.74 20.64
N PRO A 74 -4.20 7.24 19.50
CA PRO A 74 -2.79 7.11 19.19
C PRO A 74 -1.95 7.99 20.12
N THR A 75 -0.75 7.50 20.45
CA THR A 75 0.29 8.26 21.15
C THR A 75 1.49 8.53 20.25
N HIS A 76 1.65 7.77 19.17
CA HIS A 76 2.77 7.88 18.24
C HIS A 76 2.30 7.76 16.78
N LEU A 77 3.08 8.33 15.87
CA LEU A 77 3.15 7.92 14.48
C LEU A 77 4.34 6.97 14.32
N ILE A 78 4.16 5.90 13.57
CA ILE A 78 5.27 5.12 13.01
C ILE A 78 5.33 5.47 11.52
N VAL A 79 6.47 5.92 11.05
CA VAL A 79 6.63 6.48 9.70
C VAL A 79 7.72 5.76 8.93
N ALA A 80 7.47 5.54 7.64
CA ALA A 80 8.48 5.12 6.69
C ALA A 80 9.26 6.33 6.16
N ASN A 81 10.53 6.14 5.84
CA ASN A 81 11.36 7.15 5.19
C ASN A 81 12.01 6.53 3.94
N GLU A 82 11.88 7.23 2.82
CA GLU A 82 12.31 6.76 1.51
C GLU A 82 13.81 6.91 1.25
N GLU A 83 14.52 7.63 2.12
CA GLU A 83 15.95 7.85 1.94
C GLU A 83 16.77 6.54 1.92
N GLY A 84 18.04 6.66 1.53
CA GLY A 84 18.93 5.50 1.41
C GLY A 84 19.36 4.88 2.73
N THR A 85 20.09 3.76 2.63
CA THR A 85 20.46 2.85 3.74
C THR A 85 21.23 3.48 4.91
N THR A 86 21.83 4.65 4.73
CA THR A 86 22.55 5.39 5.78
C THR A 86 21.67 6.37 6.55
N ARG A 87 20.40 6.48 6.18
CA ARG A 87 19.39 7.33 6.82
C ARG A 87 18.42 6.46 7.63
N PRO A 88 17.61 7.07 8.53
CA PRO A 88 16.50 6.36 9.16
C PRO A 88 15.61 5.73 8.10
N GLY A 89 15.24 4.47 8.25
CA GLY A 89 14.25 3.79 7.40
C GLY A 89 12.85 3.79 8.01
N VAL A 90 12.77 3.56 9.32
CA VAL A 90 11.54 3.66 10.10
C VAL A 90 11.79 4.47 11.36
N GLN A 91 10.91 5.42 11.64
CA GLN A 91 10.96 6.24 12.86
C GLN A 91 9.65 6.19 13.62
N ARG A 92 9.71 6.39 14.94
CA ARG A 92 8.54 6.74 15.75
C ARG A 92 8.57 8.23 16.07
N ILE A 93 7.41 8.85 16.03
CA ILE A 93 7.20 10.26 16.38
C ILE A 93 6.13 10.32 17.46
N ARG A 94 6.46 10.86 18.63
CA ARG A 94 5.49 10.99 19.73
C ARG A 94 4.57 12.18 19.49
N LEU A 95 3.27 11.95 19.58
CA LEU A 95 2.26 12.97 19.26
C LEU A 95 2.17 14.10 20.29
N SER A 96 2.62 13.89 21.52
CA SER A 96 2.52 14.89 22.59
C SER A 96 3.54 16.02 22.49
N ASP A 97 4.74 15.74 21.97
CA ASP A 97 5.89 16.64 21.99
C ASP A 97 6.71 16.65 20.68
N GLY A 98 6.34 15.81 19.71
CA GLY A 98 7.02 15.69 18.43
C GLY A 98 8.37 14.98 18.48
N LEU A 99 8.71 14.32 19.59
CA LEU A 99 9.98 13.60 19.73
C LEU A 99 10.11 12.50 18.67
N VAL A 100 11.22 12.55 17.93
CA VAL A 100 11.54 11.56 16.89
C VAL A 100 12.64 10.62 17.36
N GLU A 101 12.42 9.32 17.18
CA GLU A 101 13.41 8.27 17.45
C GLU A 101 13.46 7.27 16.31
N THR A 102 14.66 6.86 15.91
CA THR A 102 14.86 5.89 14.83
C THR A 102 14.69 4.46 15.35
N ILE A 103 13.79 3.70 14.71
CA ILE A 103 13.59 2.28 14.98
C ILE A 103 14.55 1.45 14.13
N LEU A 104 14.62 1.73 12.82
CA LEU A 104 15.30 0.90 11.84
C LEU A 104 16.16 1.75 10.88
N THR A 105 17.36 1.28 10.56
CA THR A 105 18.23 1.76 9.48
C THR A 105 18.66 0.60 8.59
N GLY A 106 19.35 0.91 7.48
CA GLY A 106 19.85 -0.10 6.54
C GLY A 106 18.86 -0.45 5.43
N THR A 107 17.65 0.11 5.43
CA THR A 107 16.62 -0.03 4.38
C THR A 107 16.70 1.12 3.36
N THR A 108 15.98 1.05 2.25
CA THR A 108 15.92 2.13 1.23
C THR A 108 14.54 2.19 0.60
N SER A 109 14.13 3.38 0.14
CA SER A 109 12.83 3.57 -0.53
C SER A 109 11.69 3.01 0.32
N GLY A 110 11.70 3.30 1.62
CA GLY A 110 10.67 2.83 2.52
C GLY A 110 9.33 3.49 2.22
N ASP A 111 8.31 2.67 1.95
CA ASP A 111 6.96 3.15 1.70
C ASP A 111 5.94 2.45 2.61
N PRO A 112 5.31 1.30 2.29
CA PRO A 112 4.09 0.93 2.98
C PRO A 112 4.36 0.66 4.43
N ILE A 113 3.60 1.33 5.31
CA ILE A 113 3.64 1.07 6.73
C ILE A 113 2.25 0.75 7.26
N ARG A 114 2.10 -0.44 7.82
CA ARG A 114 0.80 -0.99 8.23
C ARG A 114 0.87 -1.60 9.60
N ARG A 115 -0.07 -1.25 10.47
CA ARG A 115 -0.30 -2.05 11.68
C ARG A 115 -0.91 -3.39 11.30
N THR A 116 -0.44 -4.42 11.99
CA THR A 116 -1.03 -5.74 11.88
C THR A 116 -2.05 -5.96 13.01
N PRO A 117 -3.06 -6.82 12.79
CA PRO A 117 -3.99 -7.27 13.83
C PRO A 117 -3.31 -7.94 15.05
N TRP A 118 -2.11 -8.50 14.83
CA TRP A 118 -1.31 -9.17 15.85
C TRP A 118 -0.27 -8.24 16.50
N GLY A 119 -0.46 -6.92 16.42
CA GLY A 119 0.27 -5.97 17.25
C GLY A 119 1.72 -5.72 16.82
N THR A 120 1.97 -5.74 15.52
CA THR A 120 3.26 -5.38 14.91
C THR A 120 3.08 -4.31 13.84
N ILE A 121 4.19 -3.81 13.32
CA ILE A 121 4.24 -2.95 12.13
C ILE A 121 4.81 -3.77 10.97
N LEU A 122 4.13 -3.74 9.83
CA LEU A 122 4.62 -4.23 8.55
C LEU A 122 5.14 -3.04 7.76
N PHE A 123 6.37 -3.14 7.27
CA PHE A 123 7.09 -2.13 6.51
C PHE A 123 7.54 -2.73 5.17
N GLY A 124 7.45 -1.99 4.06
CA GLY A 124 7.94 -2.41 2.75
C GLY A 124 8.92 -1.44 2.12
N GLU A 125 9.83 -1.96 1.31
CA GLU A 125 10.68 -1.16 0.42
C GLU A 125 10.12 -1.15 -1.01
N GLU A 126 9.96 0.04 -1.57
CA GLU A 126 9.64 0.33 -2.97
C GLU A 126 10.91 0.24 -3.85
N ASN A 127 11.61 -0.90 -3.81
CA ASN A 127 12.91 -1.04 -4.50
C ASN A 127 12.96 -2.18 -5.51
N GLY A 128 12.28 -1.96 -6.64
CA GLY A 128 12.36 -2.81 -7.82
C GLY A 128 12.14 -4.30 -7.49
N THR A 129 12.97 -5.20 -8.01
CA THR A 129 12.84 -6.63 -7.71
C THR A 129 13.50 -7.06 -6.39
N THR A 130 13.94 -6.10 -5.57
CA THR A 130 14.72 -6.32 -4.35
C THR A 130 14.13 -5.67 -3.10
N GLY A 131 12.90 -5.17 -3.18
CA GLY A 131 12.22 -4.59 -2.03
C GLY A 131 11.95 -5.63 -0.95
N TRP A 132 12.33 -5.33 0.29
CA TRP A 132 12.05 -6.17 1.45
C TRP A 132 10.68 -5.83 2.03
N LEU A 133 9.96 -6.87 2.44
CA LEU A 133 8.89 -6.75 3.41
C LEU A 133 9.47 -7.14 4.78
N ILE A 134 9.30 -6.27 5.76
CA ILE A 134 9.92 -6.38 7.10
C ILE A 134 8.82 -6.19 8.13
N GLU A 135 8.85 -6.99 9.19
CA GLU A 135 7.92 -6.88 10.30
C GLU A 135 8.66 -6.48 11.58
N ILE A 136 8.08 -5.52 12.30
CA ILE A 136 8.64 -4.87 13.50
C ILE A 136 7.68 -5.08 14.66
N ALA A 137 8.12 -5.81 15.68
CA ALA A 137 7.45 -5.93 16.97
C ALA A 137 7.82 -4.74 17.87
N ASP A 138 6.96 -4.45 18.85
CA ASP A 138 7.21 -3.48 19.92
C ASP A 138 7.89 -2.17 19.46
N PRO A 139 7.30 -1.43 18.50
CA PRO A 139 7.95 -0.29 17.87
C PRO A 139 8.27 0.86 18.84
N LEU A 140 7.73 0.83 20.07
CA LEU A 140 8.03 1.84 21.09
C LEU A 140 9.31 1.55 21.88
N HIS A 141 9.76 0.29 21.94
CA HIS A 141 10.97 -0.09 22.68
C HIS A 141 12.09 -0.63 21.77
N THR A 142 11.79 -0.95 20.50
CA THR A 142 12.81 -1.26 19.49
C THR A 142 13.46 0.02 18.95
N THR A 143 14.78 0.14 19.04
CA THR A 143 15.51 1.37 18.70
C THR A 143 16.85 1.06 18.02
N ASN A 144 17.20 1.82 16.99
CA ASN A 144 18.48 1.73 16.27
C ASN A 144 18.85 0.33 15.77
N VAL A 145 17.86 -0.44 15.31
CA VAL A 145 18.11 -1.73 14.67
C VAL A 145 18.70 -1.51 13.28
N LEU A 146 19.72 -2.31 12.94
CA LEU A 146 20.32 -2.33 11.60
C LEU A 146 19.78 -3.53 10.82
N PHE A 147 19.24 -3.26 9.63
CA PHE A 147 18.85 -4.29 8.68
C PHE A 147 19.89 -4.44 7.58
N ASP A 148 20.33 -5.67 7.33
CA ASP A 148 21.21 -6.00 6.22
C ASP A 148 20.37 -6.41 5.00
N ARG A 149 20.23 -5.50 4.04
CA ARG A 149 19.47 -5.76 2.79
C ARG A 149 20.05 -6.86 1.93
N THR A 150 21.32 -7.21 2.09
CA THR A 150 21.96 -8.27 1.31
C THR A 150 21.47 -9.63 1.76
N THR A 151 21.36 -9.82 3.08
CA THR A 151 21.05 -11.12 3.69
C THR A 151 19.60 -11.22 4.19
N GLY A 152 18.92 -10.08 4.39
CA GLY A 152 17.63 -10.00 5.06
C GLY A 152 17.73 -10.17 6.58
N ALA A 153 18.94 -10.12 7.13
CA ALA A 153 19.18 -10.26 8.56
C ALA A 153 18.97 -8.92 9.29
N SER A 154 18.64 -9.02 10.57
CA SER A 154 18.50 -7.89 11.49
C SER A 154 19.49 -8.03 12.63
N SER A 155 20.02 -6.90 13.13
CA SER A 155 20.79 -6.88 14.38
C SER A 155 19.96 -7.20 15.62
N ASP A 156 18.62 -7.15 15.51
CA ASP A 156 17.67 -7.57 16.53
C ASP A 156 16.57 -8.44 15.88
N PRO A 157 16.84 -9.73 15.67
CA PRO A 157 15.89 -10.64 15.02
C PRO A 157 14.73 -11.07 15.95
N ALA A 158 14.72 -10.66 17.22
CA ALA A 158 13.57 -10.89 18.10
C ALA A 158 12.45 -9.88 17.81
N HIS A 159 12.79 -8.67 17.37
CA HIS A 159 11.83 -7.60 17.11
C HIS A 159 11.70 -7.24 15.64
N VAL A 160 12.76 -7.32 14.83
CA VAL A 160 12.72 -6.92 13.42
C VAL A 160 13.12 -8.08 12.54
N ILE A 161 12.21 -8.57 11.70
CA ILE A 161 12.48 -9.72 10.84
C ILE A 161 11.96 -9.50 9.41
N ALA A 162 12.70 -10.00 8.42
CA ALA A 162 12.21 -10.07 7.05
C ALA A 162 11.05 -11.06 6.91
N ARG A 163 10.10 -10.75 6.04
CA ARG A 163 8.98 -11.61 5.62
C ARG A 163 9.15 -12.00 4.15
N PRO A 164 9.87 -13.09 3.85
CA PRO A 164 10.20 -13.43 2.48
C PRO A 164 9.07 -14.16 1.74
N ALA A 165 8.08 -14.72 2.45
CA ALA A 165 7.01 -15.53 1.84
C ALA A 165 6.10 -14.74 0.86
N PRO A 166 5.77 -13.46 1.11
CA PRO A 166 5.11 -12.61 0.12
C PRO A 166 5.94 -12.28 -1.14
N GLY A 167 7.21 -12.66 -1.21
CA GLY A 167 8.06 -12.41 -2.37
C GLY A 167 8.73 -11.03 -2.36
N ARG A 168 9.26 -10.63 -3.52
CA ARG A 168 10.11 -9.45 -3.72
C ARG A 168 9.60 -8.65 -4.91
N LEU A 169 9.32 -7.37 -4.68
CA LEU A 169 8.90 -6.37 -5.67
C LEU A 169 9.05 -4.97 -5.06
N ALA A 170 8.63 -3.94 -5.80
CA ALA A 170 8.56 -2.58 -5.31
C ALA A 170 7.24 -2.42 -4.54
N PHE A 171 7.30 -2.60 -3.21
CA PHE A 171 6.11 -2.53 -2.37
C PHE A 171 5.75 -1.06 -2.15
N GLU A 172 4.57 -0.67 -2.63
CA GLU A 172 4.04 0.68 -2.44
C GLU A 172 2.77 0.64 -1.59
N GLY A 173 1.72 -0.04 -2.07
CA GLY A 173 0.48 -0.21 -1.33
C GLY A 173 0.29 -1.61 -0.74
N ILE A 174 -0.17 -1.70 0.51
CA ILE A 174 -0.56 -2.96 1.16
C ILE A 174 -1.97 -2.90 1.75
N ALA A 175 -2.86 -3.73 1.22
CA ALA A 175 -4.17 -4.03 1.78
C ALA A 175 -4.11 -5.33 2.60
N LEU A 176 -3.89 -5.20 3.92
CA LEU A 176 -3.78 -6.32 4.86
C LEU A 176 -5.11 -6.60 5.57
N TYR A 177 -5.58 -7.84 5.52
CA TYR A 177 -6.78 -8.30 6.21
C TYR A 177 -6.46 -8.99 7.55
N PRO A 178 -7.44 -9.07 8.48
CA PRO A 178 -7.24 -9.70 9.78
C PRO A 178 -6.65 -11.10 9.75
N SER A 179 -7.00 -11.91 8.76
CA SER A 179 -6.50 -13.29 8.61
C SER A 179 -5.03 -13.38 8.21
N GLY A 180 -4.41 -12.28 7.77
CA GLY A 180 -3.11 -12.27 7.11
C GLY A 180 -3.17 -12.42 5.60
N VAL A 181 -4.37 -12.55 5.00
CA VAL A 181 -4.52 -12.38 3.55
C VAL A 181 -4.12 -10.95 3.20
N MET A 182 -3.24 -10.81 2.23
CA MET A 182 -2.63 -9.54 1.88
C MET A 182 -2.71 -9.32 0.38
N TYR A 183 -3.13 -8.13 -0.03
CA TYR A 183 -3.11 -7.70 -1.43
C TYR A 183 -2.16 -6.53 -1.59
N TYR A 184 -1.37 -6.54 -2.66
CA TYR A 184 -0.30 -5.56 -2.87
C TYR A 184 0.03 -5.46 -4.35
N GLY A 185 0.54 -4.31 -4.76
CA GLY A 185 0.99 -4.03 -6.13
C GLY A 185 2.50 -4.07 -6.25
N ASP A 186 3.00 -4.23 -7.48
CA ASP A 186 4.39 -3.91 -7.83
C ASP A 186 4.44 -2.50 -8.39
N GLU A 187 5.10 -1.56 -7.73
CA GLU A 187 5.33 -0.24 -8.31
C GLU A 187 6.32 -0.34 -9.48
N ASN A 188 5.77 -0.44 -10.68
CA ASN A 188 6.55 -0.58 -11.88
C ASN A 188 5.83 0.04 -13.07
N ARG A 189 6.50 0.98 -13.74
CA ARG A 189 6.01 1.54 -15.00
C ARG A 189 6.13 0.52 -16.15
N PRO A 190 5.23 0.56 -17.15
CA PRO A 190 5.41 -0.23 -18.35
C PRO A 190 6.69 0.17 -19.07
N GLY A 191 7.42 -0.84 -19.55
CA GLY A 191 8.58 -0.67 -20.42
C GLY A 191 8.19 -0.81 -21.89
N ALA A 192 9.15 -0.68 -22.80
CA ALA A 192 8.91 -0.80 -24.24
C ALA A 192 8.34 -2.17 -24.66
N ALA A 193 8.69 -3.23 -23.93
CA ALA A 193 8.27 -4.61 -24.23
C ALA A 193 7.71 -5.36 -23.02
N THR A 194 7.60 -4.71 -21.87
CA THR A 194 7.14 -5.32 -20.62
C THR A 194 5.93 -4.58 -20.08
N PRO A 195 4.88 -5.29 -19.64
CA PRO A 195 3.78 -4.63 -18.95
C PRO A 195 4.29 -3.94 -17.67
N GLY A 196 3.52 -2.96 -17.18
CA GLY A 196 3.79 -2.38 -15.87
C GLY A 196 3.41 -3.34 -14.73
N GLY A 197 3.34 -2.80 -13.52
CA GLY A 197 3.12 -3.55 -12.30
C GLY A 197 1.83 -4.35 -12.26
N ALA A 198 1.87 -5.55 -11.68
CA ALA A 198 0.70 -6.39 -11.44
C ALA A 198 0.25 -6.30 -9.97
N TYR A 199 -1.00 -6.69 -9.70
CA TYR A 199 -1.48 -6.93 -8.34
C TYR A 199 -1.30 -8.39 -7.95
N TYR A 200 -0.94 -8.60 -6.69
CA TYR A 200 -0.74 -9.89 -6.07
C TYR A 200 -1.67 -10.08 -4.88
N LYS A 201 -1.84 -11.34 -4.51
CA LYS A 201 -2.55 -11.81 -3.35
C LYS A 201 -1.67 -12.84 -2.65
N PHE A 202 -1.33 -12.59 -1.41
CA PHE A 202 -0.71 -13.57 -0.51
C PHE A 202 -1.80 -14.19 0.37
N ILE A 203 -1.81 -15.52 0.44
CA ILE A 203 -2.65 -16.29 1.33
C ILE A 203 -1.74 -17.03 2.32
N PRO A 204 -1.87 -16.77 3.63
CA PRO A 204 -1.04 -17.44 4.62
C PRO A 204 -1.42 -18.91 4.74
N THR A 205 -0.42 -19.78 4.95
CA THR A 205 -0.65 -21.21 5.24
C THR A 205 -1.44 -21.37 6.54
N THR A 206 -1.09 -20.56 7.55
CA THR A 206 -1.77 -20.50 8.83
C THR A 206 -2.33 -19.10 9.01
N PRO A 207 -3.65 -18.91 8.84
CA PRO A 207 -4.29 -17.63 9.10
C PRO A 207 -4.10 -17.21 10.55
N TRP A 208 -4.09 -15.90 10.80
CA TRP A 208 -4.02 -15.38 12.15
C TRP A 208 -5.17 -15.91 13.02
N ASN A 209 -4.82 -16.38 14.21
CA ASN A 209 -5.73 -17.09 15.12
C ASN A 209 -6.19 -16.22 16.31
N GLY A 210 -5.86 -14.93 16.33
CA GLY A 210 -6.16 -14.01 17.43
C GLY A 210 -5.01 -13.78 18.42
N GLN A 211 -3.91 -14.54 18.34
CA GLN A 211 -2.77 -14.39 19.25
C GLN A 211 -1.85 -13.24 18.86
N GLN A 212 -1.50 -12.39 19.82
CA GLN A 212 -0.65 -11.21 19.60
C GLN A 212 0.83 -11.58 19.46
N GLY A 213 1.60 -10.70 18.83
CA GLY A 213 3.06 -10.77 18.72
C GLY A 213 3.58 -11.38 17.43
N ILE A 214 4.82 -11.04 17.11
CA ILE A 214 5.50 -11.38 15.85
C ILE A 214 5.68 -12.89 15.61
N ALA A 215 5.73 -13.68 16.69
CA ALA A 215 5.79 -15.14 16.65
C ALA A 215 4.51 -15.77 16.10
N ASN A 216 3.38 -15.05 16.16
CA ASN A 216 2.08 -15.49 15.68
C ASN A 216 1.71 -14.87 14.31
N SER A 217 2.68 -14.25 13.63
CA SER A 217 2.46 -13.62 12.34
C SER A 217 2.10 -14.67 11.27
N PRO A 218 1.00 -14.49 10.54
CA PRO A 218 0.64 -15.36 9.41
C PRO A 218 1.56 -15.17 8.19
N LEU A 219 2.42 -14.16 8.18
CA LEU A 219 3.29 -13.82 7.04
C LEU A 219 4.56 -14.67 6.95
N VAL A 220 4.72 -15.67 7.83
CA VAL A 220 5.87 -16.59 7.86
C VAL A 220 5.90 -17.50 6.63
N ALA A 221 4.74 -17.99 6.19
CA ALA A 221 4.61 -18.94 5.09
C ALA A 221 3.23 -18.82 4.43
N GLY A 222 3.17 -19.07 3.12
CA GLY A 222 1.92 -19.01 2.37
C GLY A 222 2.13 -19.16 0.87
N THR A 223 1.10 -18.78 0.13
CA THR A 223 1.06 -18.85 -1.34
C THR A 223 0.81 -17.47 -1.92
N VAL A 224 1.61 -17.10 -2.91
CA VAL A 224 1.40 -15.90 -3.72
C VAL A 224 0.64 -16.26 -4.98
N TYR A 225 -0.37 -15.44 -5.29
CA TYR A 225 -1.12 -15.44 -6.52
C TYR A 225 -1.01 -14.08 -7.22
N GLY A 226 -1.16 -14.07 -8.53
CA GLY A 226 -1.13 -12.88 -9.37
C GLY A 226 -2.46 -12.65 -10.08
N LEU A 227 -2.88 -11.40 -10.20
CA LEU A 227 -4.15 -11.06 -10.85
C LEU A 227 -4.03 -11.17 -12.38
N ARG A 228 -4.93 -11.92 -13.01
CA ARG A 228 -5.14 -11.90 -14.46
C ARG A 228 -6.61 -11.62 -14.79
N LEU A 229 -6.86 -10.51 -15.46
CA LEU A 229 -8.18 -10.06 -15.89
C LEU A 229 -8.48 -10.46 -17.33
N GLY A 230 -9.77 -10.47 -17.68
CA GLY A 230 -10.21 -10.65 -19.06
C GLY A 230 -11.17 -11.80 -19.23
N LYS A 231 -11.86 -11.84 -20.38
CA LYS A 231 -12.89 -12.85 -20.67
C LYS A 231 -13.05 -13.09 -22.18
N ASN A 232 -11.96 -13.37 -22.89
CA ASN A 232 -12.01 -14.08 -24.17
C ASN A 232 -12.57 -15.51 -24.00
N GLY A 233 -13.90 -15.62 -23.98
CA GLY A 233 -14.65 -16.87 -23.83
C GLY A 233 -15.64 -16.86 -22.67
N ALA A 234 -16.00 -18.03 -22.15
CA ALA A 234 -16.93 -18.15 -21.02
C ALA A 234 -16.24 -18.02 -19.65
N ALA A 235 -14.92 -18.27 -19.57
CA ALA A 235 -14.14 -18.25 -18.33
C ALA A 235 -13.42 -16.91 -18.12
N PRO A 236 -13.27 -16.42 -16.87
CA PRO A 236 -12.48 -15.23 -16.56
C PRO A 236 -10.97 -15.51 -16.60
N GLY A 237 -10.17 -14.46 -16.72
CA GLY A 237 -8.71 -14.51 -16.73
C GLY A 237 -8.13 -15.24 -17.94
N THR A 238 -8.74 -15.11 -19.12
CA THR A 238 -8.27 -15.71 -20.38
C THR A 238 -7.43 -14.75 -21.22
N ASP A 239 -7.44 -13.46 -20.89
CA ASP A 239 -6.69 -12.45 -21.62
C ASP A 239 -5.30 -12.32 -20.97
N ASN A 240 -4.27 -12.24 -21.79
CA ASN A 240 -2.87 -12.25 -21.35
C ASN A 240 -2.25 -10.84 -21.45
N GLY A 241 -1.29 -10.55 -20.57
CA GLY A 241 -0.62 -9.25 -20.53
C GLY A 241 -1.56 -8.17 -19.99
N GLN A 242 -1.59 -6.99 -20.62
CA GLN A 242 -2.41 -5.85 -20.14
C GLN A 242 -3.93 -6.15 -20.11
N GLY A 243 -4.39 -7.17 -20.86
CA GLY A 243 -5.77 -7.66 -20.80
C GLY A 243 -6.82 -6.56 -20.96
N THR A 244 -7.93 -6.66 -20.21
CA THR A 244 -8.99 -5.64 -20.17
C THR A 244 -8.75 -4.52 -19.15
N GLN A 245 -7.69 -4.59 -18.34
CA GLN A 245 -7.34 -3.71 -17.20
C GLN A 245 -8.39 -3.61 -16.07
N THR A 246 -9.67 -3.81 -16.36
CA THR A 246 -10.78 -3.90 -15.41
C THR A 246 -11.72 -5.04 -15.81
N GLY A 247 -12.66 -5.40 -14.94
CA GLY A 247 -13.60 -6.50 -15.15
C GLY A 247 -13.30 -7.70 -14.26
N LEU A 248 -13.82 -8.87 -14.65
CA LEU A 248 -13.62 -10.12 -13.92
C LEU A 248 -12.24 -10.71 -14.23
N GLY A 249 -11.69 -11.46 -13.28
CA GLY A 249 -10.41 -12.13 -13.44
C GLY A 249 -10.28 -13.41 -12.63
N THR A 250 -9.04 -13.81 -12.46
CA THR A 250 -8.62 -14.96 -11.65
C THR A 250 -7.32 -14.66 -10.91
N TRP A 251 -7.12 -15.33 -9.79
CA TRP A 251 -5.85 -15.35 -9.05
C TRP A 251 -5.02 -16.54 -9.53
N VAL A 252 -4.04 -16.28 -10.38
CA VAL A 252 -3.13 -17.30 -10.95
C VAL A 252 -2.07 -17.65 -9.92
N PHE A 253 -1.83 -18.93 -9.66
CA PHE A 253 -0.75 -19.37 -8.78
C PHE A 253 0.60 -18.83 -9.27
N VAL A 254 1.36 -18.22 -8.37
CA VAL A 254 2.71 -17.72 -8.66
C VAL A 254 3.76 -18.61 -8.02
N THR A 255 3.75 -18.70 -6.68
CA THR A 255 4.79 -19.42 -5.94
C THR A 255 4.41 -19.65 -4.47
N ASN A 256 5.06 -20.62 -3.84
CA ASN A 256 5.16 -20.77 -2.39
C ASN A 256 6.59 -20.50 -1.88
N ALA A 257 7.53 -20.23 -2.80
CA ALA A 257 8.94 -20.08 -2.47
C ALA A 257 9.21 -18.69 -1.87
N PRO A 258 9.99 -18.62 -0.78
CA PRO A 258 10.41 -17.34 -0.21
C PRO A 258 11.27 -16.55 -1.21
N ASN A 259 11.25 -15.23 -1.09
CA ASN A 259 12.06 -14.29 -1.88
C ASN A 259 11.85 -14.38 -3.40
N ALA A 260 10.72 -14.90 -3.86
CA ALA A 260 10.43 -14.98 -5.28
C ALA A 260 10.43 -13.59 -5.94
N ASN A 261 11.10 -13.45 -7.08
CA ASN A 261 11.03 -12.25 -7.91
C ASN A 261 9.67 -12.19 -8.61
N LEU A 262 8.76 -11.39 -8.06
CA LEU A 262 7.37 -11.38 -8.54
C LEU A 262 7.24 -10.68 -9.89
N ARG A 263 8.06 -9.66 -10.16
CA ARG A 263 8.07 -8.96 -11.47
C ARG A 263 8.44 -9.91 -12.62
N ALA A 264 9.42 -10.79 -12.40
CA ALA A 264 9.76 -11.83 -13.38
C ALA A 264 8.60 -12.82 -13.56
N ALA A 265 7.98 -13.25 -12.46
CA ALA A 265 6.83 -14.15 -12.52
C ALA A 265 5.63 -13.53 -13.23
N ALA A 266 5.38 -12.22 -13.08
CA ALA A 266 4.31 -11.53 -13.78
C ALA A 266 4.45 -11.59 -15.30
N ALA A 267 5.67 -11.39 -15.80
CA ALA A 267 5.97 -11.51 -17.21
C ALA A 267 5.74 -12.94 -17.72
N THR A 268 6.24 -13.96 -16.99
CA THR A 268 6.09 -15.37 -17.35
C THR A 268 4.64 -15.84 -17.33
N LEU A 269 3.84 -15.39 -16.35
CA LEU A 269 2.45 -15.82 -16.16
C LEU A 269 1.45 -14.93 -16.91
N HIS A 270 1.94 -13.91 -17.62
CA HIS A 270 1.15 -12.93 -18.35
C HIS A 270 0.07 -12.29 -17.48
N LEU A 271 0.44 -11.90 -16.25
CA LEU A 271 -0.46 -11.20 -15.33
C LEU A 271 -0.89 -9.85 -15.91
N THR A 272 -2.01 -9.34 -15.39
CA THR A 272 -2.52 -8.03 -15.80
C THR A 272 -1.63 -6.92 -15.25
N GLY A 273 -0.92 -6.26 -16.17
CA GLY A 273 -0.14 -5.07 -15.88
C GLY A 273 -1.01 -3.80 -15.85
N TYR A 274 -0.73 -2.96 -14.87
CA TYR A 274 -1.25 -1.61 -14.71
C TYR A 274 -0.15 -0.61 -15.01
N TYR A 275 -0.46 0.69 -15.01
CA TYR A 275 0.56 1.69 -15.30
C TYR A 275 1.60 1.72 -14.18
N ARG A 276 1.18 1.91 -12.94
CA ARG A 276 2.01 1.92 -11.75
C ARG A 276 1.10 1.77 -10.51
N PRO A 277 0.82 0.54 -10.05
CA PRO A 277 0.11 0.30 -8.79
C PRO A 277 0.82 0.94 -7.61
N GLU A 278 0.07 1.62 -6.75
CA GLU A 278 0.58 2.34 -5.58
C GLU A 278 -0.28 2.13 -4.32
N ASP A 279 -0.22 3.08 -3.39
CA ASP A 279 -1.05 3.24 -2.20
C ASP A 279 -2.36 2.49 -2.29
N SER A 280 -2.54 1.51 -1.40
CA SER A 280 -3.70 0.63 -1.37
C SER A 280 -4.29 0.53 0.02
N GLU A 281 -5.60 0.70 0.12
CA GLU A 281 -6.33 0.69 1.40
C GLU A 281 -7.53 -0.28 1.34
N ILE A 282 -7.82 -0.94 2.45
CA ILE A 282 -9.02 -1.77 2.59
C ILE A 282 -10.27 -0.89 2.73
N ASP A 283 -11.41 -1.35 2.20
CA ASP A 283 -12.71 -0.72 2.44
C ASP A 283 -13.26 -1.21 3.79
N PRO A 284 -13.28 -0.39 4.86
CA PRO A 284 -13.69 -0.83 6.19
C PRO A 284 -15.17 -1.21 6.25
N ALA A 285 -16.03 -0.65 5.39
CA ALA A 285 -17.44 -1.03 5.33
C ALA A 285 -17.61 -2.42 4.72
N ALA A 286 -16.85 -2.74 3.66
CA ALA A 286 -16.84 -4.08 3.10
C ALA A 286 -16.25 -5.11 4.08
N LEU A 287 -15.20 -4.74 4.81
CA LEU A 287 -14.64 -5.59 5.86
C LEU A 287 -15.67 -5.91 6.96
N ALA A 288 -16.42 -4.91 7.42
CA ALA A 288 -17.48 -5.08 8.41
C ALA A 288 -18.60 -6.02 7.91
N ASP A 289 -18.85 -6.04 6.60
CA ASP A 289 -19.75 -6.99 5.92
C ASP A 289 -19.14 -8.39 5.70
N GLY A 290 -17.92 -8.65 6.16
CA GLY A 290 -17.21 -9.92 5.93
C GLY A 290 -16.76 -10.13 4.47
N LYS A 291 -16.53 -9.04 3.73
CA LYS A 291 -16.15 -9.05 2.32
C LYS A 291 -14.75 -8.49 2.10
N VAL A 292 -14.11 -8.94 1.03
CA VAL A 292 -12.87 -8.33 0.53
C VAL A 292 -13.21 -7.26 -0.47
N ARG A 293 -12.77 -6.04 -0.17
CA ARG A 293 -12.67 -4.93 -1.10
C ARG A 293 -11.53 -4.02 -0.67
N PHE A 294 -10.64 -3.73 -1.60
CA PHE A 294 -9.59 -2.72 -1.41
C PHE A 294 -9.51 -1.84 -2.65
N CYS A 295 -8.99 -0.64 -2.49
CA CYS A 295 -8.74 0.26 -3.59
C CYS A 295 -7.29 0.71 -3.55
N GLY A 296 -6.62 0.61 -4.69
CA GLY A 296 -5.26 1.10 -4.92
C GLY A 296 -5.24 2.22 -5.94
N ASN A 297 -4.29 3.13 -5.81
CA ASN A 297 -4.02 4.09 -6.86
C ASN A 297 -3.19 3.41 -7.95
N ASN A 298 -3.52 3.72 -9.21
CA ASN A 298 -2.70 3.42 -10.36
C ASN A 298 -2.28 4.78 -10.91
N THR A 299 -1.09 5.25 -10.57
CA THR A 299 -0.68 6.61 -10.93
C THR A 299 -0.50 6.74 -12.43
N GLY A 300 -0.41 7.99 -12.91
CA GLY A 300 -0.18 8.29 -14.31
C GLY A 300 1.06 9.16 -14.49
N ASN A 301 1.35 9.50 -15.75
CA ASN A 301 2.40 10.43 -16.11
C ASN A 301 1.81 11.80 -16.48
N GLU A 302 1.51 12.60 -15.46
CA GLU A 302 0.75 13.84 -15.66
C GLU A 302 1.50 14.87 -16.52
N ALA A 303 2.79 15.04 -16.25
CA ALA A 303 3.62 16.09 -16.84
C ALA A 303 3.92 15.86 -18.32
N THR A 304 4.07 14.59 -18.72
CA THR A 304 4.51 14.22 -20.08
C THR A 304 3.37 13.69 -20.93
N ASP A 305 2.53 12.81 -20.37
CA ASP A 305 1.53 12.06 -21.15
C ASP A 305 0.09 12.48 -20.85
N HIS A 306 -0.11 13.43 -19.92
CA HIS A 306 -1.42 13.84 -19.44
C HIS A 306 -2.27 12.65 -18.95
N ASP A 307 -1.62 11.64 -18.36
CA ASP A 307 -2.29 10.59 -17.63
C ASP A 307 -2.30 10.97 -16.15
N TRP A 308 -3.49 11.20 -15.60
CA TRP A 308 -3.70 11.59 -14.20
C TRP A 308 -3.88 10.40 -13.26
N GLY A 309 -3.67 9.19 -13.78
CA GLY A 309 -3.91 7.97 -13.05
C GLY A 309 -5.40 7.70 -12.79
N GLU A 310 -5.63 6.64 -12.03
CA GLU A 310 -6.95 6.18 -11.64
C GLU A 310 -6.91 5.42 -10.31
N THR A 311 -7.97 5.52 -9.53
CA THR A 311 -8.17 4.61 -8.40
C THR A 311 -8.87 3.35 -8.89
N ILE A 312 -8.22 2.22 -8.70
CA ILE A 312 -8.69 0.88 -9.02
C ILE A 312 -9.17 0.20 -7.74
N CYS A 313 -10.38 -0.32 -7.73
CA CYS A 313 -10.92 -1.10 -6.64
C CYS A 313 -11.11 -2.56 -7.06
N ILE A 314 -10.60 -3.46 -6.23
CA ILE A 314 -10.68 -4.91 -6.42
C ILE A 314 -11.56 -5.51 -5.32
N THR A 315 -12.51 -6.34 -5.71
CA THR A 315 -13.31 -7.18 -4.78
C THR A 315 -12.95 -8.64 -4.96
N ASP A 316 -12.92 -9.41 -3.87
CA ASP A 316 -12.52 -10.82 -3.89
C ASP A 316 -13.48 -11.70 -3.05
N GLY A 317 -14.78 -11.48 -3.21
CA GLY A 317 -15.82 -12.24 -2.50
C GLY A 317 -15.83 -12.01 -0.98
N THR A 318 -16.19 -13.05 -0.23
CA THR A 318 -16.12 -13.04 1.24
C THR A 318 -14.70 -13.29 1.75
N LEU A 319 -14.43 -12.96 3.01
CA LEU A 319 -13.14 -13.28 3.66
C LEU A 319 -12.79 -14.77 3.57
N THR A 320 -13.78 -15.65 3.72
CA THR A 320 -13.62 -17.11 3.58
C THR A 320 -13.26 -17.52 2.15
N GLN A 321 -13.95 -16.95 1.16
CA GLN A 321 -13.67 -17.25 -0.25
C GLN A 321 -12.29 -16.77 -0.68
N ALA A 322 -11.91 -15.56 -0.23
CA ALA A 322 -10.57 -15.01 -0.45
C ALA A 322 -9.50 -15.92 0.15
N LEU A 323 -9.66 -16.34 1.40
CA LEU A 323 -8.72 -17.23 2.07
C LEU A 323 -8.60 -18.61 1.40
N ALA A 324 -9.71 -19.16 0.91
CA ALA A 324 -9.72 -20.43 0.18
C ALA A 324 -9.31 -20.30 -1.31
N ASN A 325 -9.02 -19.08 -1.78
CA ASN A 325 -8.82 -18.74 -3.18
C ASN A 325 -9.93 -19.23 -4.14
N THR A 326 -11.19 -19.16 -3.71
CA THR A 326 -12.36 -19.63 -4.49
C THR A 326 -13.21 -18.49 -5.05
N ALA A 327 -12.89 -17.25 -4.69
CA ALA A 327 -13.58 -16.08 -5.21
C ALA A 327 -13.19 -15.77 -6.67
N VAL A 328 -14.11 -15.12 -7.39
CA VAL A 328 -13.83 -14.52 -8.70
C VAL A 328 -13.50 -13.04 -8.47
N PRO A 329 -12.24 -12.61 -8.60
CA PRO A 329 -11.90 -11.22 -8.39
C PRO A 329 -12.54 -10.34 -9.47
N LYS A 330 -12.92 -9.13 -9.07
CA LYS A 330 -13.41 -8.09 -9.98
C LYS A 330 -12.67 -6.79 -9.73
N CYS A 331 -12.06 -6.27 -10.78
CA CYS A 331 -11.41 -4.97 -10.83
C CYS A 331 -12.36 -3.92 -11.44
N SER A 332 -12.39 -2.71 -10.88
CA SER A 332 -13.22 -1.61 -11.37
C SER A 332 -12.61 -0.26 -11.01
N SER A 333 -12.73 0.74 -11.88
CA SER A 333 -12.37 2.11 -11.48
C SER A 333 -13.37 2.63 -10.44
N TRP A 334 -12.89 3.35 -9.41
CA TRP A 334 -13.71 3.83 -8.30
C TRP A 334 -14.94 4.66 -8.73
N CYS A 335 -14.82 5.41 -9.84
CA CYS A 335 -15.89 6.24 -10.39
C CYS A 335 -16.79 5.55 -11.44
N SER A 336 -16.72 4.22 -11.56
CA SER A 336 -17.60 3.45 -12.45
C SER A 336 -19.00 3.36 -11.83
N ALA A 337 -19.97 4.10 -12.38
CA ALA A 337 -21.37 3.89 -12.02
C ALA A 337 -21.80 2.47 -12.46
N PRO A 338 -22.74 1.81 -11.74
CA PRO A 338 -23.40 0.65 -12.32
C PRO A 338 -24.03 1.05 -13.66
N PRO A 339 -24.07 0.15 -14.66
CA PRO A 339 -24.75 0.45 -15.90
C PRO A 339 -26.21 0.73 -15.57
N THR A 340 -26.63 1.99 -15.75
CA THR A 340 -28.06 2.28 -15.90
C THR A 340 -28.49 1.54 -17.15
N SER A 341 -29.43 0.60 -17.02
CA SER A 341 -30.07 -0.07 -18.15
C SER A 341 -30.44 0.98 -19.20
N ARG A 342 -29.85 0.84 -20.39
CA ARG A 342 -30.40 1.47 -21.58
C ARG A 342 -31.58 0.64 -22.05
#